data_AF-A0A956Y9G2-F1
#
_entry.id   AF-A0A956Y9G2-F1
#
_cell.length_a   1.000
_cell.length_b   1.000
_cell.length_c   1.000
_cell.angle_alpha   90.00
_cell.angle_beta   90.00
_cell.angle_gamma   90.00
#
_symmetry.space_group_name_H-M   'P 1'
#
loop_
_entity.id
_entity.type
_entity.pdbx_description
1 polymer ?
#
loop_
_entity_poly.entity_id
_entity_poly.type
_entity_poly.pdbx_seq_one_letter_code
_entity_poly.pdbx_strand_id
1 'polypeptide(L)'
;LERRPYELAEYALDAIQLGEADAALVDATTLHLYDGNENLYSDTITSVPYSIATPKERPGLANQINDLLDQLREDGTLEQLVEAWF
;
A
#
# COMPACT_ATOMS: atom_id res chain seq x y z
N LEU A 1 10.43 -23.55 0.08
CA LEU A 1 9.77 -22.48 0.86
C LEU A 1 8.33 -22.89 1.07
N GLU A 2 7.97 -23.17 2.32
CA GLU A 2 6.58 -23.35 2.72
C GLU A 2 5.87 -22.00 2.64
N ARG A 3 4.64 -21.95 2.12
CA ARG A 3 3.84 -20.73 2.03
C ARG A 3 2.70 -20.81 3.03
N ARG A 4 2.52 -19.75 3.81
CA ARG A 4 1.42 -19.62 4.78
C ARG A 4 0.55 -18.43 4.37
N PRO A 5 -0.64 -18.67 3.79
CA PRO A 5 -1.55 -17.59 3.48
C PRO A 5 -2.16 -17.06 4.77
N TYR A 6 -2.12 -15.75 4.94
CA TYR A 6 -2.81 -15.05 6.01
C TYR A 6 -3.97 -14.24 5.43
N GLU A 7 -5.04 -14.09 6.21
CA GLU A 7 -6.22 -13.33 5.78
C GLU A 7 -5.92 -11.83 5.66
N LEU A 8 -5.13 -11.30 6.60
CA LEU A 8 -4.69 -9.91 6.63
C LEU A 8 -3.16 -9.85 6.50
N ALA A 9 -2.69 -8.83 5.79
CA ALA A 9 -1.26 -8.63 5.55
C ALA A 9 -0.49 -8.33 6.86
N GLU A 10 -1.12 -7.68 7.84
CA GLU A 10 -0.55 -7.46 9.17
C GLU A 10 -0.24 -8.77 9.91
N TYR A 11 -1.07 -9.82 9.76
CA TYR A 11 -0.83 -11.12 10.39
C TYR A 11 0.40 -11.83 9.81
N ALA A 12 0.76 -11.54 8.56
CA ALA A 12 2.01 -12.02 8.00
C ALA A 12 3.22 -11.35 8.67
N LEU A 13 3.10 -10.07 9.05
CA LEU A 13 4.14 -9.35 9.81
C LEU A 13 4.22 -9.85 11.26
N ASP A 14 3.07 -10.10 11.91
CA ASP A 14 3.02 -10.70 13.25
C ASP A 14 3.67 -12.08 13.27
N ALA A 15 3.50 -12.89 12.23
CA ALA A 15 4.13 -14.20 12.12
C ALA A 15 5.68 -14.11 12.12
N ILE A 16 6.26 -13.03 11.58
CA ILE A 16 7.70 -12.79 11.72
C ILE A 16 8.04 -12.50 13.18
N GLN A 17 7.29 -11.61 13.83
CA GLN A 17 7.53 -11.20 15.22
C GLN A 17 7.41 -12.38 16.21
N LEU A 18 6.50 -13.32 15.93
CA LEU A 18 6.31 -14.53 16.71
C LEU A 18 7.32 -15.64 16.39
N GLY A 19 8.17 -15.47 15.37
CA GLY A 19 9.13 -16.48 14.91
C GLY A 19 8.47 -17.64 14.16
N GLU A 20 7.24 -17.47 13.68
CA GLU A 20 6.50 -18.47 12.92
C GLU A 20 6.82 -18.44 11.42
N ALA A 21 7.39 -17.32 10.94
CA ALA A 21 7.81 -17.12 9.56
C ALA A 21 9.17 -16.42 9.49
N ASP A 22 9.98 -16.80 8.50
CA ASP A 22 11.28 -16.16 8.23
C ASP A 22 11.15 -14.81 7.51
N ALA A 23 10.06 -14.62 6.76
CA ALA A 23 9.78 -13.43 5.96
C ALA A 23 8.29 -13.33 5.61
N ALA A 24 7.83 -12.11 5.31
CA ALA A 24 6.48 -11.82 4.84
C ALA A 24 6.55 -11.00 3.55
N LEU A 25 5.58 -11.23 2.67
CA LEU A 25 5.36 -10.40 1.49
C LEU A 25 4.10 -9.57 1.71
N VAL A 26 4.27 -8.26 1.83
CA VAL A 26 3.20 -7.28 2.03
C VAL A 26 3.40 -6.09 1.10
N ASP A 27 2.36 -5.28 0.93
CA ASP A 27 2.49 -3.98 0.26
C ASP A 27 3.14 -2.94 1.19
N ALA A 28 3.65 -1.87 0.60
CA ALA A 28 4.37 -0.82 1.32
C ALA A 28 3.48 -0.07 2.32
N THR A 29 2.18 0.09 2.03
CA THR A 29 1.23 0.76 2.92
C THR A 29 0.99 -0.06 4.18
N THR A 30 0.80 -1.38 4.05
CA THR A 30 0.71 -2.28 5.21
C THR A 30 1.96 -2.19 6.08
N LEU A 31 3.16 -2.25 5.47
CA LEU A 31 4.42 -2.16 6.22
C LEU A 31 4.57 -0.82 6.94
N HIS A 32 4.18 0.29 6.30
CA HIS A 32 4.28 1.64 6.84
C HIS A 32 3.35 1.87 8.04
N LEU A 33 2.14 1.32 7.99
CA LEU A 33 1.13 1.49 9.04
C LEU A 33 1.23 0.45 10.17
N TYR A 34 2.20 -0.47 10.10
CA TYR A 34 2.33 -1.55 11.07
C TYR A 34 2.88 -1.06 12.41
N ASP A 35 2.10 -1.25 13.49
CA ASP A 35 2.42 -0.81 14.86
C ASP A 35 3.16 -1.89 15.69
N GLY A 36 3.70 -2.92 15.03
CA GLY A 36 4.44 -3.99 15.72
C GLY A 36 5.87 -3.59 16.10
N ASN A 37 6.49 -4.38 16.99
CA ASN A 37 7.83 -4.08 17.52
C ASN A 37 8.88 -3.89 16.41
N GLU A 38 9.57 -2.76 16.49
CA GLU A 38 10.56 -2.30 15.52
C GLU A 38 11.76 -3.25 15.48
N ASN A 39 11.99 -3.91 14.33
CA ASN A 39 13.26 -4.49 13.84
C ASN A 39 13.03 -5.27 12.52
N LEU A 40 12.14 -4.79 11.64
CA LEU A 40 11.90 -5.42 10.35
C LEU A 40 12.84 -4.81 9.31
N TYR A 41 13.62 -5.66 8.64
CA TYR A 41 14.32 -5.29 7.41
C TYR A 41 13.39 -5.52 6.23
N SER A 42 13.27 -4.54 5.35
CA SER A 42 12.43 -4.63 4.16
C SER A 42 13.20 -4.32 2.89
N ASP A 43 12.89 -5.05 1.82
CA ASP A 43 13.36 -4.80 0.47
C ASP A 43 12.14 -4.71 -0.47
N THR A 44 12.12 -3.69 -1.32
CA THR A 44 11.07 -3.55 -2.33
C THR A 44 11.37 -4.48 -3.51
N ILE A 45 10.51 -5.46 -3.75
CA ILE A 45 10.68 -6.41 -4.85
C ILE A 45 9.90 -6.03 -6.11
N THR A 46 8.86 -5.21 -5.99
CA THR A 46 8.02 -4.74 -7.10
C THR A 46 7.33 -3.43 -6.74
N SER A 47 6.91 -2.69 -7.75
CA SER A 47 6.07 -1.50 -7.60
C SER A 47 4.72 -1.72 -8.27
N VAL A 48 3.64 -1.59 -7.51
CA VAL A 48 2.26 -1.68 -8.00
C VAL A 48 1.52 -0.42 -7.51
N PRO A 49 1.31 0.58 -8.36
CA PRO A 49 0.68 1.83 -7.94
C PRO A 49 -0.80 1.62 -7.62
N TYR A 50 -1.30 2.30 -6.58
CA TYR A 50 -2.74 2.41 -6.35
C TYR A 50 -3.42 3.16 -7.49
N SER A 51 -4.63 2.74 -7.82
CA SER A 51 -5.40 3.29 -8.94
C SER A 51 -6.89 3.30 -8.62
N ILE A 52 -7.61 4.28 -9.16
CA ILE A 52 -9.07 4.37 -9.02
C ILE A 52 -9.71 3.66 -10.21
N ALA A 53 -10.32 2.51 -9.96
CA ALA A 53 -11.01 1.75 -11.00
C ALA A 53 -12.37 2.38 -11.35
N THR A 54 -12.67 2.47 -12.64
CA THR A 54 -13.95 2.99 -13.16
C THR A 54 -14.60 1.99 -14.13
N PRO A 55 -15.92 2.06 -14.37
CA PRO A 55 -16.57 1.22 -15.38
C PRO A 55 -15.96 1.42 -16.76
N LYS A 56 -15.71 0.32 -17.47
CA LYS A 56 -15.05 0.33 -18.79
C LYS A 56 -15.82 1.15 -19.83
N GLU A 57 -17.13 1.23 -19.68
CA GLU A 57 -18.05 1.93 -20.57
C GLU A 57 -18.09 3.44 -20.31
N ARG A 58 -17.32 3.95 -19.34
CA ARG A 58 -17.30 5.37 -18.94
C ARG A 58 -15.88 5.96 -18.94
N PRO A 59 -15.17 5.98 -20.08
CA PRO A 59 -13.82 6.56 -20.14
C PRO A 59 -13.78 8.05 -19.77
N GLY A 60 -14.87 8.80 -20.00
CA GLY A 60 -14.95 10.20 -19.60
C GLY A 60 -14.87 10.43 -18.09
N LEU A 61 -15.32 9.46 -17.27
CA LEU A 61 -15.18 9.54 -15.81
C LEU A 61 -13.72 9.34 -15.39
N ALA A 62 -13.03 8.37 -16.01
CA ALA A 62 -11.61 8.15 -15.73
C ALA A 62 -10.77 9.40 -16.03
N ASN A 63 -11.05 10.07 -17.16
CA ASN A 63 -10.34 11.30 -17.52
C ASN A 63 -10.58 12.42 -16.50
N GLN A 64 -11.83 12.66 -16.09
CA GLN A 64 -12.14 13.69 -15.09
C GLN A 64 -11.47 13.43 -13.74
N ILE A 65 -11.39 12.16 -13.33
CA ILE A 65 -10.68 11.77 -12.10
C ILE A 65 -9.19 12.04 -12.24
N ASN A 66 -8.59 11.68 -13.37
CA ASN A 66 -7.17 11.93 -13.62
C ASN A 66 -6.85 13.43 -13.64
N ASP A 67 -7.65 14.24 -14.34
CA ASP A 67 -7.48 15.69 -14.40
C ASP A 67 -7.53 16.33 -13.01
N LEU A 68 -8.42 15.84 -12.13
CA LEU A 68 -8.50 16.29 -10.74
C LEU A 68 -7.30 15.83 -9.92
N LEU A 69 -6.87 14.57 -10.07
CA LEU A 69 -5.69 14.06 -9.36
C LEU A 69 -4.43 14.82 -9.75
N ASP A 70 -4.31 15.25 -11.00
CA ASP A 70 -3.18 16.06 -11.45
C ASP A 70 -3.22 17.46 -10.81
N GLN A 71 -4.39 18.10 -10.74
CA GLN A 71 -4.54 19.37 -10.02
C GLN A 71 -4.16 19.26 -8.54
N LEU A 72 -4.60 18.19 -7.87
CA LEU A 72 -4.28 17.96 -6.45
C LEU A 72 -2.79 17.68 -6.19
N ARG A 73 -2.06 17.16 -7.17
CA ARG A 73 -0.59 17.01 -7.11
C ARG A 73 0.11 18.34 -7.37
N GLU A 74 -0.36 19.08 -8.36
CA GLU A 74 0.23 20.37 -8.73
C GLU A 74 0.10 21.41 -7.60
N ASP A 75 -1.02 21.40 -6.87
CA ASP A 75 -1.27 22.34 -5.78
C ASP A 75 -0.76 21.86 -4.40
N GLY A 76 -0.18 20.66 -4.31
CA GLY A 76 0.37 20.11 -3.09
C GLY A 76 -0.65 19.51 -2.12
N THR A 77 -1.93 19.44 -2.50
CA THR A 77 -2.99 18.88 -1.64
C THR A 77 -2.79 17.39 -1.42
N LEU A 78 -2.36 16.66 -2.45
CA LEU A 78 -2.16 15.21 -2.34
C LEU A 78 -1.03 14.89 -1.36
N GLU A 79 0.06 15.64 -1.40
CA GLU A 79 1.20 15.49 -0.50
C GLU A 79 0.80 15.77 0.95
N GLN A 80 0.00 16.83 1.20
CA GLN A 80 -0.54 17.13 2.53
C GLN A 80 -1.43 16.01 3.06
N LEU A 81 -2.23 15.38 2.20
CA LEU A 81 -3.04 14.22 2.57
C LEU A 81 -2.17 13.01 2.91
N VAL A 82 -1.09 12.76 2.15
CA VAL A 82 -0.18 11.66 2.48
C VAL A 82 0.47 11.92 3.84
N GLU A 83 1.07 13.08 4.05
CA GLU A 83 1.76 13.42 5.31
C GLU A 83 0.85 13.41 6.55
N ALA A 84 -0.45 13.70 6.39
CA ALA A 84 -1.38 13.70 7.51
C ALA A 84 -1.78 12.29 7.98
N TRP A 85 -1.68 11.28 7.11
CA TRP A 85 -2.22 9.94 7.35
C TRP A 85 -1.18 8.82 7.22
N PHE A 86 0.02 9.15 6.72
CA PHE A 86 1.18 8.28 6.57
C PHE A 86 2.41 9.00 7.14
#